data_AF-A0AAD9BZG5-F1
#
_entry.id   AF-A0AAD9BZG5-F1
#
_cell.length_a   1.000
_cell.length_b   1.000
_cell.length_c   1.000
_cell.angle_alpha   90.00
_cell.angle_beta   90.00
_cell.angle_gamma   90.00
#
_symmetry.space_group_name_H-M   'P 1'
#
loop_
_entity.id
_entity.type
_entity.pdbx_description
1 polymer ?
#
loop_
_entity_poly.entity_id
_entity_poly.type
_entity_poly.pdbx_seq_one_letter_code
_entity_poly.pdbx_strand_id
1 'polypeptide(L)'
;MPQGGKHGNNPQLVEDQRFPQQRLSRKARQKTNVFDPDFVTGASPFSQNDIYSRAANLQIRDGQGGGGRRRANPNAAHKKFVKKN
;
A
#
# COMPACT_ATOMS: atom_id res chain seq x y z
N MET A 1 -20.50 10.07 -2.03
CA MET A 1 -20.78 10.27 -3.48
C MET A 1 -19.60 9.77 -4.27
N PRO A 2 -19.80 9.26 -5.50
CA PRO A 2 -18.70 8.79 -6.36
C PRO A 2 -17.71 9.93 -6.65
N GLN A 3 -16.42 9.64 -6.57
CA GLN A 3 -15.35 10.61 -6.81
C GLN A 3 -14.52 10.23 -8.04
N GLY A 4 -14.21 11.22 -8.88
CA GLY A 4 -13.37 11.06 -10.06
C GLY A 4 -11.92 11.56 -9.85
N GLY A 5 -11.19 11.67 -10.96
CA GLY A 5 -9.85 12.25 -11.00
C GLY A 5 -8.72 11.27 -10.66
N LYS A 6 -7.48 11.79 -10.69
CA LYS A 6 -6.25 10.99 -10.58
C LYS A 6 -6.07 10.27 -9.23
N HIS A 7 -6.82 10.63 -8.18
CA HIS A 7 -6.72 10.08 -6.83
C HIS A 7 -8.08 9.61 -6.27
N GLY A 8 -9.09 9.40 -7.11
CA GLY A 8 -10.36 8.80 -6.67
C GLY A 8 -10.14 7.39 -6.10
N ASN A 9 -10.71 7.12 -4.92
CA ASN A 9 -10.61 5.82 -4.23
C ASN A 9 -12.01 5.30 -3.86
N ASN A 10 -12.77 4.91 -4.87
CA ASN A 10 -14.10 4.32 -4.69
C ASN A 10 -13.97 2.83 -4.32
N PRO A 11 -14.89 2.26 -3.51
CA PRO A 11 -14.90 0.82 -3.25
C PRO A 11 -15.11 0.02 -4.54
N GLN A 12 -14.54 -1.18 -4.61
CA GLN A 12 -14.76 -2.12 -5.72
C GLN A 12 -16.11 -2.82 -5.55
N LEU A 13 -16.99 -2.65 -6.53
CA LEU A 13 -18.34 -3.22 -6.56
C LEU A 13 -18.50 -4.25 -7.69
N VAL A 14 -17.69 -4.13 -8.75
CA VAL A 14 -17.71 -5.00 -9.93
C VAL A 14 -16.27 -5.32 -10.33
N GLU A 15 -16.07 -6.46 -10.99
CA GLU A 15 -14.74 -6.95 -11.41
C GLU A 15 -14.05 -6.05 -12.44
N ASP A 16 -14.80 -5.47 -13.38
CA ASP A 16 -14.31 -4.61 -14.46
C ASP A 16 -14.30 -3.11 -14.10
N GLN A 17 -14.47 -2.79 -12.82
CA GLN A 17 -14.45 -1.41 -12.34
C GLN A 17 -13.10 -0.74 -12.64
N ARG A 18 -13.15 0.43 -13.28
CA ARG A 18 -11.95 1.20 -13.63
C ARG A 18 -11.37 1.90 -12.40
N PHE A 19 -10.06 1.74 -12.18
CA PHE A 19 -9.31 2.43 -11.12
C PHE A 19 -8.19 3.31 -11.70
N PRO A 20 -7.93 4.49 -11.11
CA PRO A 20 -6.77 5.29 -11.46
C PRO A 20 -5.47 4.58 -11.05
N GLN A 21 -4.38 4.89 -11.74
CA GLN A 21 -3.09 4.26 -11.49
C GLN A 21 -2.43 4.81 -10.21
N GLN A 22 -2.55 4.07 -9.10
CA GLN A 22 -1.85 4.34 -7.83
C GLN A 22 -0.71 3.34 -7.62
N ARG A 23 0.42 3.49 -8.34
CA ARG A 23 1.54 2.54 -8.28
C ARG A 23 2.59 2.94 -7.24
N LEU A 24 3.17 1.92 -6.61
CA LEU A 24 4.35 2.05 -5.76
C LEU A 24 5.61 2.32 -6.59
N SER A 25 6.57 3.04 -5.99
CA SER A 25 7.91 3.19 -6.56
C SER A 25 8.63 1.84 -6.67
N ARG A 26 9.75 1.80 -7.40
CA ARG A 26 10.58 0.58 -7.46
C ARG A 26 11.12 0.23 -6.07
N LYS A 27 11.58 1.23 -5.31
CA LYS A 27 12.12 1.08 -3.95
C LYS A 27 11.08 0.52 -2.98
N ALA A 28 9.85 1.05 -3.02
CA ALA A 28 8.76 0.58 -2.17
C ALA A 28 8.30 -0.87 -2.44
N ARG A 29 8.64 -1.43 -3.61
CA ARG A 29 8.32 -2.81 -3.99
C ARG A 29 9.42 -3.81 -3.65
N GLN A 30 10.60 -3.35 -3.26
CA GLN A 30 11.72 -4.23 -2.90
C GLN A 30 11.42 -4.92 -1.57
N LYS A 31 11.80 -6.20 -1.49
CA LYS A 31 11.82 -6.99 -0.26
C LYS A 31 13.24 -7.49 -0.05
N THR A 32 13.62 -7.71 1.20
CA THR A 32 14.89 -8.35 1.53
C THR A 32 14.91 -9.78 1.01
N ASN A 33 15.90 -10.11 0.18
CA ASN A 33 16.22 -11.48 -0.21
C ASN A 33 17.53 -11.89 0.46
N VAL A 34 17.45 -12.78 1.45
CA VAL A 34 18.63 -13.24 2.23
C VAL A 34 19.49 -14.21 1.42
N PHE A 35 18.92 -14.87 0.40
CA PHE A 35 19.63 -15.79 -0.48
C PHE A 35 20.16 -15.11 -1.75
N ASP A 36 20.11 -13.78 -1.80
CA ASP A 36 20.73 -13.02 -2.88
C ASP A 36 22.26 -13.14 -2.77
N PRO A 37 22.99 -13.42 -3.87
CA PRO A 37 24.45 -13.53 -3.83
C PRO A 37 25.11 -12.25 -3.31
N ASP A 38 24.48 -11.09 -3.53
CA ASP A 38 25.01 -9.81 -3.09
C ASP A 38 24.55 -9.43 -1.66
N PHE A 39 23.78 -10.27 -0.96
CA PHE A 39 23.21 -9.96 0.35
C PHE A 39 24.28 -9.58 1.40
N VAL A 40 25.41 -10.30 1.42
CA VAL A 40 26.51 -10.07 2.39
C VAL A 40 27.28 -8.77 2.07
N THR A 41 27.20 -8.29 0.83
CA THR A 41 27.90 -7.08 0.38
C THR A 41 27.19 -5.77 0.74
N GLY A 42 25.92 -5.86 1.17
CA GLY A 42 25.09 -4.70 1.49
C GLY A 42 25.47 -4.04 2.81
N ALA A 43 25.32 -2.70 2.87
CA ALA A 43 25.54 -1.93 4.10
C ALA A 43 24.50 -2.21 5.20
N SER A 44 23.36 -2.84 4.86
CA SER A 44 22.25 -3.14 5.76
C SER A 44 21.65 -4.50 5.40
N PRO A 45 21.28 -5.34 6.40
CA PRO A 45 20.60 -6.60 6.18
C PRO A 45 19.12 -6.44 5.76
N PHE A 46 18.59 -5.22 5.73
CA PHE A 46 17.21 -4.93 5.36
C PHE A 46 17.11 -3.99 4.17
N SER A 47 16.13 -4.24 3.29
CA SER A 47 15.76 -3.33 2.20
C SER A 47 15.29 -1.98 2.74
N GLN A 48 15.72 -0.89 2.11
CA GLN A 48 15.39 0.45 2.55
C GLN A 48 13.98 0.87 2.13
N ASN A 49 13.23 1.47 3.05
CA ASN A 49 11.90 2.02 2.77
C ASN A 49 11.94 3.25 1.86
N ASP A 50 10.86 3.44 1.11
CA ASP A 50 10.63 4.65 0.32
C ASP A 50 9.83 5.66 1.14
N ILE A 51 10.45 6.80 1.45
CA ILE A 51 9.85 7.91 2.20
C ILE A 51 9.78 9.21 1.41
N TYR A 52 10.35 9.24 0.20
CA TYR A 52 10.53 10.49 -0.56
C TYR A 52 9.68 10.56 -1.82
N SER A 53 9.21 9.42 -2.35
CA SER A 53 8.42 9.44 -3.57
C SER A 53 7.05 10.08 -3.35
N ARG A 54 6.46 10.59 -4.44
CA ARG A 54 5.07 11.06 -4.42
C ARG A 54 4.09 9.96 -3.98
N ALA A 55 4.38 8.70 -4.29
CA ALA A 55 3.58 7.56 -3.86
C ALA A 55 3.62 7.36 -2.34
N ALA A 56 4.77 7.60 -1.69
CA ALA A 56 4.90 7.57 -0.25
C ALA A 56 4.05 8.67 0.42
N ASN A 57 4.09 9.89 -0.12
CA ASN A 57 3.28 11.02 0.37
C ASN A 57 1.77 10.77 0.23
N LEU A 58 1.35 10.07 -0.85
CA LEU A 58 -0.04 9.67 -1.06
C LEU A 58 -0.46 8.41 -0.26
N GLN A 59 0.45 7.85 0.53
CA GLN A 59 0.22 6.65 1.34
C GLN A 59 -0.28 5.44 0.53
N ILE A 60 0.19 5.31 -0.71
CA ILE A 60 -0.16 4.17 -1.57
C ILE A 60 0.40 2.89 -0.93
N ARG A 61 -0.41 1.83 -0.92
CA ARG A 61 -0.05 0.53 -0.34
C ARG A 61 -0.18 -0.57 -1.37
N ASP A 62 0.57 -1.64 -1.16
CA ASP A 62 0.45 -2.84 -1.97
C ASP A 62 -0.95 -3.48 -1.76
N GLY A 63 -1.52 -4.03 -2.83
CA GLY A 63 -2.86 -4.61 -2.85
C GLY A 63 -3.01 -5.84 -1.96
N GLN A 64 -1.89 -6.51 -1.66
CA GLN A 64 -1.83 -7.70 -0.80
C GLN A 64 -1.95 -7.36 0.69
N GLY A 65 -1.66 -6.12 1.09
CA GLY A 65 -1.74 -5.68 2.49
C GLY A 65 -3.16 -5.39 2.97
N GLY A 66 -3.43 -5.64 4.25
CA GLY A 66 -4.67 -5.17 4.89
C GLY A 66 -5.91 -6.06 4.68
N GLY A 67 -5.75 -7.28 4.17
CA GLY A 67 -6.87 -8.22 3.98
C GLY A 67 -7.71 -8.45 5.25
N GLY A 68 -7.08 -8.62 6.41
CA GLY A 68 -7.80 -8.75 7.69
C GLY A 68 -8.66 -7.53 8.04
N ARG A 69 -8.18 -6.32 7.70
CA ARG A 69 -8.92 -5.08 7.96
C ARG A 69 -10.13 -4.92 7.04
N ARG A 70 -10.03 -5.36 5.79
CA ARG A 70 -11.13 -5.32 4.80
C ARG A 70 -12.27 -6.28 5.16
N ARG A 71 -11.99 -7.36 5.89
CA ARG A 71 -13.00 -8.31 6.38
C ARG A 71 -13.80 -7.80 7.59
N ALA A 72 -13.33 -6.74 8.26
CA ALA A 72 -14.00 -6.22 9.45
C ALA A 72 -15.22 -5.35 9.09
N ASN A 73 -16.34 -5.62 9.76
CA ASN A 73 -17.58 -4.84 9.63
C ASN A 73 -17.31 -3.32 9.75
N PRO A 74 -17.73 -2.48 8.79
CA PRO A 74 -17.57 -1.03 8.87
C PRO A 74 -18.31 -0.38 10.04
N ASN A 75 -19.36 -1.02 10.56
CA ASN A 75 -20.19 -0.51 11.66
C ASN A 75 -19.62 -0.84 13.06
N ALA A 76 -18.54 -1.63 13.14
CA ALA A 76 -17.92 -1.98 14.41
C ALA A 76 -17.08 -0.82 14.97
N ALA A 77 -17.06 -0.69 16.31
CA ALA A 77 -16.24 0.32 16.98
C ALA A 77 -14.73 0.10 16.71
N HIS A 78 -13.99 1.21 16.63
CA HIS A 78 -12.53 1.22 16.45
C HIS A 78 -11.86 2.04 17.55
N LYS A 79 -10.55 1.84 17.73
CA LYS A 79 -9.76 2.58 18.72
C LYS A 79 -9.75 4.08 18.37
N LYS A 80 -9.94 4.94 19.39
CA LYS A 80 -10.11 6.41 19.27
C LYS A 80 -9.12 7.12 18.32
N PHE A 81 -7.86 6.67 18.27
CA PHE A 81 -6.80 7.32 17.48
C PHE A 81 -6.44 6.59 16.18
N VAL A 82 -7.24 5.60 15.76
CA VAL A 82 -6.98 4.80 14.56
C VAL A 82 -7.97 5.16 13.46
N LYS A 83 -7.52 5.92 12.46
CA LYS A 83 -8.33 6.17 11.26
C LYS A 83 -8.46 4.90 10.42
N LYS A 84 -9.70 4.50 10.10
CA LYS A 84 -10.03 3.45 9.13
C LYS A 84 -10.20 4.07 7.75
N ASN A 85 -9.43 3.53 6.81
CA ASN A 85 -9.56 3.75 5.38
C ASN A 85 -10.26 2.53 4.80
#